data_AF-A0A923U0Q6-F1
#
_entry.id   AF-A0A923U0Q6-F1
#
_cell.length_a   1.000
_cell.length_b   1.000
_cell.length_c   1.000
_cell.angle_alpha   90.00
_cell.angle_beta   90.00
_cell.angle_gamma   90.00
#
_symmetry.space_group_name_H-M   'P 1'
#
loop_
_entity.id
_entity.type
_entity.pdbx_description
1 polymer ?
#
loop_
_entity_poly.entity_id
_entity_poly.type
_entity_poly.pdbx_seq_one_letter_code
_entity_poly.pdbx_strand_id
1 'polypeptide(L)'
;MQNTLVQMKAIFLFSLTLFLIAQTPARAAPEEDLLSIDDYEGFQALVETQASPAPLKKGESVLLFLNLNLNPKEAAALKRVAQKTGQTLVSFPDDQLLADLTPAHLSYAKSSAKTDEVAKEIDILQVKVDAAILPEQKKALGTRLQAKLDEIEHENYEVQQGIRNRAYSLALQHYQVDPSKDSDLEHQASAAYKTELTKLLTDLELRKVKVKTVVISGHHGQYFFGDLTVAFNESDENETEVFDLYAKLKPLTAQVNSIALWGCESINENAAQDWLKLAPYFQTLLGYSDSAPAGSRANSAAFLEYGLLSRTHLLSARNREELKGRLLAIPGAIETASAVVVRSRRLGDVMISSFIFDNRGKVELSRKTEDLSKSLRCSLVQDDIHSTMNTLTPYFTGESPLPPDETLSPIKRAYFFLHHNEACYVPHDDDLYSVFEVGLLRFFDSDVKFNIAKALKIRFAAAEKEIEMAAAPAAAFSVPNELRSVKFGELFNQLRRPALIQALRQVHELSKNLILPKTRSLMAALKVLVLDVNSKCMPFDQWHERSDRVLAFGCPL
;
A
#
# COMPACT_ATOMS: atom_id res chain seq x y z
N MET A 1 5.35 54.32 13.27
CA MET A 1 6.47 53.64 13.96
C MET A 1 6.02 52.59 14.99
N GLN A 2 4.98 52.81 15.80
CA GLN A 2 4.55 51.83 16.81
C GLN A 2 4.07 50.48 16.24
N ASN A 3 3.34 50.46 15.11
CA ASN A 3 2.87 49.20 14.50
C ASN A 3 4.00 48.32 13.94
N THR A 4 5.08 48.92 13.44
CA THR A 4 6.23 48.19 12.91
C THR A 4 7.00 47.47 14.02
N LEU A 5 7.08 48.09 15.21
CA LEU A 5 7.77 47.51 16.37
C LEU A 5 7.00 46.30 16.94
N VAL A 6 5.66 46.32 16.89
CA VAL A 6 4.82 45.19 17.34
C VAL A 6 4.96 43.99 16.39
N GLN A 7 4.98 44.24 15.08
CA GLN A 7 5.17 43.17 14.09
C GLN A 7 6.57 42.54 14.19
N MET A 8 7.63 43.34 14.38
CA MET A 8 8.98 42.79 14.56
C MET A 8 9.11 41.98 15.86
N LYS A 9 8.45 42.39 16.95
CA LYS A 9 8.41 41.60 18.20
C LYS A 9 7.67 40.28 18.02
N ALA A 10 6.56 40.26 17.30
CA ALA A 10 5.80 39.04 17.01
C ALA A 10 6.61 38.06 16.14
N ILE A 11 7.29 38.57 15.10
CA ILE A 11 8.16 37.75 14.25
C ILE A 11 9.35 37.21 15.07
N PHE A 12 9.96 38.03 15.91
CA PHE A 12 11.09 37.60 16.74
C PHE A 12 10.69 36.55 17.78
N LEU A 13 9.54 36.70 18.44
CA LEU A 13 8.98 35.70 19.36
C LEU A 13 8.62 34.40 18.65
N PHE A 14 8.05 34.48 17.44
CA PHE A 14 7.72 33.30 16.64
C PHE A 14 8.98 32.55 16.18
N SER A 15 9.99 33.26 15.70
CA SER A 15 11.29 32.70 15.32
C SER A 15 12.05 32.11 16.52
N LEU A 16 12.01 32.75 17.69
CA LEU A 16 12.65 32.25 18.91
C LEU A 16 11.95 30.98 19.41
N THR A 17 10.62 30.89 19.29
CA THR A 17 9.86 29.69 19.67
C THR A 17 10.16 28.52 18.74
N LEU A 18 10.22 28.77 17.42
CA LEU A 18 10.65 27.76 16.43
C LEU A 18 12.09 27.31 16.66
N PHE A 19 13.00 28.22 17.00
CA PHE A 19 14.39 27.90 17.30
C PHE A 19 14.52 27.07 18.59
N LEU A 20 13.74 27.37 19.64
CA LEU A 20 13.74 26.60 20.88
C LEU A 20 13.14 25.20 20.71
N ILE A 21 12.12 25.02 19.86
CA ILE A 21 11.57 23.70 19.50
C ILE A 21 12.58 22.89 18.66
N ALA A 22 13.37 23.54 17.81
CA ALA A 22 14.41 22.89 17.01
C ALA A 22 15.67 22.53 17.81
N GLN A 23 15.88 23.14 18.98
CA GLN A 23 17.06 22.93 19.84
C GLN A 23 16.79 22.09 21.08
N THR A 24 15.57 21.61 21.34
CA THR A 24 15.43 20.50 22.27
C THR A 24 16.11 19.30 21.63
N PRO A 25 17.23 18.78 22.17
CA PRO A 25 17.82 17.57 21.65
C PRO A 25 16.72 16.51 21.70
N ALA A 26 16.50 15.84 20.56
CA ALA A 26 15.78 14.58 20.56
C ALA A 26 16.42 13.77 21.69
N ARG A 27 15.67 13.56 22.78
CA ARG A 27 16.13 12.82 23.94
C ARG A 27 16.62 11.50 23.35
N ALA A 28 17.93 11.25 23.42
CA ALA A 28 18.50 10.04 22.88
C ALA A 28 17.62 8.88 23.35
N ALA A 29 17.01 8.18 22.38
CA ALA A 29 16.22 7.01 22.69
C ALA A 29 17.13 6.11 23.55
N PRO A 30 16.66 5.65 24.72
CA PRO A 30 17.45 4.74 25.54
C PRO A 30 17.93 3.58 24.65
N GLU A 31 19.20 3.21 24.81
CA GLU A 31 19.82 2.07 24.12
C GLU A 31 18.90 0.85 24.13
N GLU A 32 18.93 0.09 23.03
CA GLU A 32 18.04 -1.04 22.74
C GLU A 32 18.08 -2.11 23.85
N ASP A 33 17.23 -1.97 24.87
CA ASP A 33 16.94 -3.07 25.79
C ASP A 33 16.00 -4.07 25.07
N LEU A 34 16.61 -5.07 24.45
CA LEU A 34 15.97 -6.36 24.22
C LEU A 34 15.34 -6.80 25.55
N LEU A 35 14.08 -7.25 25.53
CA LEU A 35 13.30 -7.75 26.68
C LEU A 35 14.22 -8.18 27.84
N SER A 36 14.39 -7.29 28.83
CA SER A 36 15.20 -7.62 29.99
C SER A 36 14.47 -8.72 30.76
N ILE A 37 15.20 -9.53 31.53
CA ILE A 37 14.57 -10.52 32.41
C ILE A 37 13.56 -9.85 33.35
N ASP A 38 13.81 -8.59 33.73
CA ASP A 38 12.92 -7.77 34.55
C ASP A 38 11.56 -7.47 33.86
N ASP A 39 11.54 -7.28 32.54
CA ASP A 39 10.28 -7.14 31.77
C ASP A 39 9.43 -8.43 31.84
N TYR A 40 10.10 -9.60 31.90
CA TYR A 40 9.44 -10.89 31.98
C TYR A 40 8.90 -11.18 33.39
N GLU A 41 9.67 -10.92 34.44
CA GLU A 41 9.21 -11.06 35.83
C GLU A 41 8.02 -10.15 36.12
N GLY A 42 8.04 -8.92 35.58
CA GLY A 42 6.92 -8.00 35.65
C GLY A 42 5.66 -8.54 34.94
N PHE A 43 5.82 -9.24 33.83
CA PHE A 43 4.70 -9.89 33.12
C PHE A 43 4.17 -11.11 33.87
N GLN A 44 5.03 -12.00 34.39
CA GLN A 44 4.61 -13.15 35.19
C GLN A 44 3.83 -12.72 36.43
N ALA A 45 4.31 -11.72 37.17
CA ALA A 45 3.58 -11.17 38.31
C ALA A 45 2.20 -10.59 37.90
N LEU A 46 2.08 -10.08 36.68
CA LEU A 46 0.82 -9.57 36.14
C LEU A 46 -0.18 -10.69 35.80
N VAL A 47 0.31 -11.84 35.35
CA VAL A 47 -0.49 -13.04 35.03
C VAL A 47 -0.91 -13.76 36.33
N GLU A 48 0.04 -13.99 37.25
CA GLU A 48 -0.20 -14.73 38.51
C GLU A 48 -1.22 -14.05 39.44
N THR A 49 -1.38 -12.74 39.33
CA THR A 49 -2.33 -11.98 40.16
C THR A 49 -3.75 -11.95 39.60
N GLN A 50 -4.00 -12.53 38.42
CA GLN A 50 -5.32 -12.53 37.80
C GLN A 50 -6.14 -13.75 38.21
N ALA A 51 -7.19 -13.49 39.01
CA ALA A 51 -8.32 -14.41 39.08
C ALA A 51 -8.91 -14.61 37.68
N SER A 52 -9.43 -15.82 37.39
CA SER A 52 -10.12 -16.11 36.14
C SER A 52 -11.09 -14.97 35.80
N PRO A 53 -11.09 -14.45 34.56
CA PRO A 53 -11.89 -13.30 34.20
C PRO A 53 -13.35 -13.56 34.56
N ALA A 54 -13.97 -12.59 35.22
CA ALA A 54 -15.39 -12.67 35.55
C ALA A 54 -16.18 -12.94 34.25
N PRO A 55 -17.23 -13.77 34.29
CA PRO A 55 -17.98 -14.10 33.09
C PRO A 55 -18.56 -12.84 32.45
N LEU A 56 -18.34 -12.70 31.14
CA LEU A 56 -18.81 -11.55 30.35
C LEU A 56 -20.34 -11.42 30.44
N LYS A 57 -20.80 -10.20 30.65
CA LYS A 57 -22.22 -9.83 30.75
C LYS A 57 -22.76 -9.37 29.41
N LYS A 58 -24.07 -9.60 29.21
CA LYS A 58 -24.78 -9.10 28.03
C LYS A 58 -24.62 -7.59 27.88
N GLY A 59 -24.22 -7.14 26.69
CA GLY A 59 -24.05 -5.73 26.36
C GLY A 59 -22.78 -5.07 26.92
N GLU A 60 -21.92 -5.84 27.60
CA GLU A 60 -20.61 -5.38 28.06
C GLU A 60 -19.72 -4.94 26.89
N SER A 61 -18.95 -3.87 27.08
CA SER A 61 -18.06 -3.35 26.05
C SER A 61 -16.74 -4.12 26.08
N VAL A 62 -16.34 -4.68 24.94
CA VAL A 62 -15.17 -5.55 24.84
C VAL A 62 -14.10 -4.94 23.91
N LEU A 63 -12.85 -5.03 24.34
CA LEU A 63 -11.65 -4.93 23.51
C LEU A 63 -11.20 -6.37 23.22
N LEU A 64 -11.39 -6.82 21.98
CA LEU A 64 -10.92 -8.13 21.54
C LEU A 64 -9.49 -8.02 21.04
N PHE A 65 -8.57 -8.77 21.64
CA PHE A 65 -7.18 -8.85 21.22
C PHE A 65 -6.87 -10.25 20.69
N LEU A 66 -6.56 -10.34 19.40
CA LEU A 66 -6.04 -11.54 18.76
C LEU A 66 -4.50 -11.40 18.74
N ASN A 67 -3.85 -11.95 19.76
CA ASN A 67 -2.42 -11.91 19.99
C ASN A 67 -1.70 -13.01 19.22
N LEU A 68 -1.67 -12.93 17.89
CA LEU A 68 -1.12 -14.02 17.05
C LEU A 68 0.41 -14.03 17.05
N ASN A 69 1.07 -12.96 17.53
CA ASN A 69 2.53 -12.89 17.76
C ASN A 69 2.95 -13.12 19.21
N LEU A 70 1.99 -13.44 20.08
CA LEU A 70 2.22 -13.80 21.48
C LEU A 70 3.11 -12.79 22.23
N ASN A 71 2.89 -11.51 21.97
CA ASN A 71 3.71 -10.45 22.54
C ASN A 71 3.16 -9.97 23.91
N PRO A 72 3.90 -10.19 25.02
CA PRO A 72 3.46 -9.78 26.35
C PRO A 72 3.41 -8.25 26.53
N LYS A 73 4.25 -7.48 25.81
CA LYS A 73 4.25 -6.01 25.91
C LYS A 73 2.99 -5.40 25.29
N GLU A 74 2.52 -5.97 24.19
CA GLU A 74 1.25 -5.58 23.56
C GLU A 74 0.05 -5.95 24.44
N ALA A 75 0.03 -7.16 25.02
CA ALA A 75 -0.99 -7.56 25.99
C ALA A 75 -1.08 -6.60 27.18
N ALA A 76 0.07 -6.22 27.76
CA ALA A 76 0.15 -5.26 28.86
C ALA A 76 -0.36 -3.86 28.46
N ALA A 77 -0.01 -3.38 27.26
CA ALA A 77 -0.53 -2.13 26.70
C ALA A 77 -2.05 -2.16 26.56
N LEU A 78 -2.61 -3.24 26.00
CA LEU A 78 -4.05 -3.36 25.78
C LEU A 78 -4.83 -3.51 27.09
N LYS A 79 -4.25 -4.11 28.13
CA LYS A 79 -4.85 -4.12 29.47
C LYS A 79 -4.99 -2.69 30.02
N ARG A 80 -3.97 -1.84 29.85
CA ARG A 80 -4.04 -0.42 30.23
C ARG A 80 -5.07 0.34 29.39
N VAL A 81 -5.17 0.06 28.09
CA VAL A 81 -6.21 0.65 27.22
C VAL A 81 -7.60 0.24 27.70
N ALA A 82 -7.83 -1.05 27.95
CA ALA A 82 -9.11 -1.58 28.40
C ALA A 82 -9.54 -0.93 29.71
N GLN A 83 -8.64 -0.85 30.71
CA GLN A 83 -8.88 -0.17 31.98
C GLN A 83 -9.24 1.31 31.79
N LYS A 84 -8.47 2.06 31.00
CA LYS A 84 -8.69 3.51 30.76
C LYS A 84 -9.96 3.80 29.96
N THR A 85 -10.42 2.86 29.15
CA THR A 85 -11.61 3.01 28.29
C THR A 85 -12.87 2.36 28.86
N GLY A 86 -12.77 1.71 30.02
CA GLY A 86 -13.88 0.96 30.62
C GLY A 86 -14.35 -0.22 29.77
N GLN A 87 -13.44 -0.81 28.98
CA GLN A 87 -13.68 -2.03 28.22
C GLN A 87 -13.13 -3.23 28.98
N THR A 88 -13.74 -4.39 28.78
CA THR A 88 -13.17 -5.67 29.22
C THR A 88 -12.26 -6.20 28.13
N LEU A 89 -11.01 -6.48 28.48
CA LEU A 89 -10.04 -7.10 27.58
C LEU A 89 -10.39 -8.59 27.46
N VAL A 90 -10.59 -9.05 26.23
CA VAL A 90 -10.68 -10.47 25.88
C VAL A 90 -9.49 -10.76 24.97
N SER A 91 -8.51 -11.49 25.47
CA SER A 91 -7.33 -11.91 24.71
C SER A 91 -7.52 -13.31 24.13
N PHE A 92 -6.97 -13.52 22.95
CA PHE A 92 -6.83 -14.83 22.32
C PHE A 92 -5.42 -14.98 21.71
N PRO A 93 -4.63 -16.01 22.08
CA PRO A 93 -4.97 -16.98 23.11
C PRO A 93 -5.07 -16.32 24.49
N ASP A 94 -5.53 -17.09 25.47
CA ASP A 94 -5.67 -16.60 26.84
C ASP A 94 -4.30 -16.33 27.49
N ASP A 95 -4.32 -15.61 28.62
CA ASP A 95 -3.11 -15.21 29.33
C ASP A 95 -2.29 -16.42 29.84
N GLN A 96 -2.93 -17.57 30.05
CA GLN A 96 -2.26 -18.80 30.51
C GLN A 96 -1.41 -19.39 29.39
N LEU A 97 -1.99 -19.61 28.21
CA LEU A 97 -1.21 -20.11 27.07
C LEU A 97 -0.12 -19.10 26.68
N LEU A 98 -0.40 -17.80 26.74
CA LEU A 98 0.60 -16.76 26.50
C LEU A 98 1.78 -16.89 27.48
N ALA A 99 1.51 -17.06 28.78
CA ALA A 99 2.56 -17.25 29.79
C ALA A 99 3.38 -18.53 29.54
N ASP A 100 2.72 -19.63 29.18
CA ASP A 100 3.37 -20.92 28.87
C ASP A 100 4.26 -20.83 27.62
N LEU A 101 3.87 -20.04 26.62
CA LEU A 101 4.60 -19.85 25.37
C LEU A 101 5.69 -18.77 25.44
N THR A 102 5.65 -17.86 26.42
CA THR A 102 6.58 -16.74 26.50
C THR A 102 8.06 -17.19 26.58
N PRO A 103 8.47 -18.21 27.36
CA PRO A 103 9.84 -18.69 27.37
C PRO A 103 10.34 -19.17 26.00
N ALA A 104 9.46 -19.81 25.21
CA ALA A 104 9.77 -20.24 23.85
C ALA A 104 9.99 -19.03 22.93
N HIS A 105 9.12 -18.01 23.00
CA HIS A 105 9.28 -16.76 22.23
C HIS A 105 10.55 -16.00 22.59
N LEU A 106 10.88 -15.90 23.88
CA LEU A 106 12.13 -15.26 24.32
C LEU A 106 13.35 -16.01 23.80
N SER A 107 13.29 -17.34 23.76
CA SER A 107 14.36 -18.17 23.20
C SER A 107 14.49 -17.97 21.69
N TYR A 108 13.36 -17.85 20.99
CA TYR A 108 13.31 -17.57 19.55
C TYR A 108 13.88 -16.19 19.21
N ALA A 109 13.47 -15.16 19.95
CA ALA A 109 13.99 -13.80 19.77
C ALA A 109 15.50 -13.73 20.01
N LYS A 110 16.01 -14.45 21.02
CA LYS A 110 17.46 -14.55 21.29
C LYS A 110 18.22 -15.27 20.17
N SER A 111 17.67 -16.34 19.59
CA SER A 111 18.32 -17.03 18.47
C SER A 111 18.34 -16.14 17.23
N SER A 112 17.26 -15.42 16.94
CA SER A 112 17.20 -14.45 15.84
C SER A 112 18.23 -13.33 16.00
N ALA A 113 18.39 -12.78 17.21
CA ALA A 113 19.39 -11.72 17.47
C ALA A 113 20.83 -12.21 17.24
N LYS A 114 21.11 -13.49 17.54
CA LYS A 114 22.42 -14.10 17.23
C LYS A 114 22.66 -14.19 15.72
N THR A 115 21.63 -14.49 14.93
CA THR A 115 21.71 -14.45 13.46
C THR A 115 22.09 -13.05 12.96
N ASP A 116 21.47 -12.00 13.50
CA ASP A 116 21.75 -10.61 13.11
C ASP A 116 23.19 -10.18 13.46
N GLU A 117 23.70 -10.62 14.61
CA GLU A 117 25.09 -10.38 15.00
C GLU A 117 26.08 -11.04 14.03
N VAL A 118 25.77 -12.27 13.60
CA VAL A 118 26.58 -13.00 12.62
C VAL A 118 26.49 -12.35 11.24
N ALA A 119 25.31 -11.89 10.82
CA ALA A 119 25.15 -11.15 9.57
C ALA A 119 26.03 -9.90 9.53
N LYS A 120 26.10 -9.16 10.65
CA LYS A 120 27.03 -8.02 10.80
C LYS A 120 28.50 -8.45 10.74
N GLU A 121 28.86 -9.58 11.36
CA GLU A 121 30.23 -10.13 11.26
C GLU A 121 30.57 -10.47 9.79
N ILE A 122 29.61 -11.01 9.05
CA ILE A 122 29.74 -11.33 7.62
C ILE A 122 29.95 -10.09 6.79
N ASP A 123 29.17 -9.03 7.00
CA ASP A 123 29.36 -7.75 6.30
C ASP A 123 30.78 -7.19 6.51
N ILE A 124 31.27 -7.26 7.76
CA ILE A 124 32.65 -6.85 8.11
C ILE A 124 33.69 -7.73 7.39
N LEU A 125 33.45 -9.04 7.33
CA LEU A 125 34.35 -9.97 6.66
C LEU A 125 34.32 -9.80 5.13
N GLN A 126 33.16 -9.49 4.54
CA GLN A 126 33.01 -9.21 3.12
C GLN A 126 33.82 -7.97 2.70
N VAL A 127 33.82 -6.91 3.51
CA VAL A 127 34.70 -5.75 3.29
C VAL A 127 36.19 -6.15 3.28
N LYS A 128 36.60 -7.09 4.14
CA LYS A 128 37.98 -7.62 4.16
C LYS A 128 38.28 -8.50 2.94
N VAL A 129 37.32 -9.30 2.49
CA VAL A 129 37.39 -10.10 1.26
C VAL A 129 37.60 -9.18 0.05
N ASP A 130 36.89 -8.06 -0.01
CA ASP A 130 37.00 -7.09 -1.10
C ASP A 130 38.29 -6.27 -1.04
N ALA A 131 38.88 -6.09 0.14
CA ALA A 131 40.20 -5.47 0.32
C ALA A 131 41.38 -6.43 0.05
N ALA A 132 41.14 -7.74 -0.10
CA ALA A 132 42.21 -8.72 -0.34
C ALA A 132 42.81 -8.54 -1.75
N ILE A 133 44.15 -8.41 -1.81
CA ILE A 133 44.88 -8.05 -3.04
C ILE A 133 45.03 -9.24 -3.99
N LEU A 134 45.09 -10.47 -3.45
CA LEU A 134 45.31 -11.68 -4.24
C LEU A 134 44.00 -12.45 -4.49
N PRO A 135 43.66 -12.77 -5.76
CA PRO A 135 42.44 -13.51 -6.09
C PRO A 135 42.27 -14.84 -5.33
N GLU A 136 43.37 -15.54 -5.06
CA GLU A 136 43.35 -16.81 -4.31
C GLU A 136 42.96 -16.62 -2.84
N GLN A 137 43.46 -15.55 -2.20
CA GLN A 137 43.09 -15.20 -0.82
C GLN A 137 41.62 -14.78 -0.74
N LYS A 138 41.15 -14.03 -1.74
CA LYS A 138 39.74 -13.63 -1.86
C LYS A 138 38.83 -14.86 -1.96
N LYS A 139 39.18 -15.81 -2.83
CA LYS A 139 38.41 -17.07 -3.00
C LYS A 139 38.40 -17.91 -1.73
N ALA A 140 39.56 -18.14 -1.11
CA ALA A 140 39.66 -18.95 0.11
C ALA A 140 38.89 -18.34 1.29
N LEU A 141 38.95 -17.02 1.45
CA LEU A 141 38.22 -16.32 2.50
C LEU A 141 36.70 -16.35 2.25
N GLY A 142 36.27 -16.15 0.99
CA GLY A 142 34.87 -16.27 0.61
C GLY A 142 34.29 -17.67 0.85
N THR A 143 35.00 -18.74 0.49
CA THR A 143 34.55 -20.12 0.77
C THR A 143 34.44 -20.40 2.28
N ARG A 144 35.40 -19.93 3.08
CA ARG A 144 35.35 -20.10 4.53
C ARG A 144 34.21 -19.31 5.17
N LEU A 145 33.92 -18.12 4.65
CA LEU A 145 32.82 -17.27 5.12
C LEU A 145 31.47 -17.93 4.83
N GLN A 146 31.28 -18.43 3.60
CA GLN A 146 30.06 -19.14 3.21
C GLN A 146 29.84 -20.38 4.08
N ALA A 147 30.86 -21.22 4.28
CA ALA A 147 30.72 -22.42 5.12
C ALA A 147 30.33 -22.09 6.57
N LYS A 148 30.89 -21.01 7.14
CA LYS A 148 30.52 -20.55 8.50
C LYS A 148 29.08 -20.01 8.53
N LEU A 149 28.63 -19.33 7.47
CA LEU A 149 27.24 -18.88 7.35
C LEU A 149 26.29 -20.08 7.29
N ASP A 150 26.55 -21.04 6.42
CA ASP A 150 25.72 -22.24 6.27
C ASP A 150 25.61 -23.03 7.60
N GLU A 151 26.71 -23.16 8.34
CA GLU A 151 26.74 -23.80 9.67
C GLU A 151 25.84 -23.05 10.67
N ILE A 152 25.93 -21.73 10.72
CA ILE A 152 25.15 -20.91 11.65
C ILE A 152 23.67 -20.89 11.26
N GLU A 153 23.35 -20.78 9.97
CA GLU A 153 21.99 -20.87 9.46
C GLU A 153 21.37 -22.22 9.81
N HIS A 154 22.13 -23.32 9.69
CA HIS A 154 21.67 -24.65 10.06
C HIS A 154 21.44 -24.79 11.58
N GLU A 155 22.40 -24.38 12.43
CA GLU A 155 22.22 -24.39 13.89
C GLU A 155 21.01 -23.56 14.32
N ASN A 156 20.86 -22.36 13.75
CA ASN A 156 19.73 -21.49 14.05
C ASN A 156 18.43 -22.11 13.59
N TYR A 157 18.40 -22.74 12.40
CA TYR A 157 17.23 -23.47 11.92
C TYR A 157 16.83 -24.59 12.89
N GLU A 158 17.76 -25.44 13.33
CA GLU A 158 17.47 -26.53 14.27
C GLU A 158 16.95 -26.00 15.62
N VAL A 159 17.57 -24.95 16.16
CA VAL A 159 17.13 -24.30 17.40
C VAL A 159 15.74 -23.72 17.23
N GLN A 160 15.48 -23.00 16.13
CA GLN A 160 14.19 -22.40 15.83
C GLN A 160 13.09 -23.46 15.66
N GLN A 161 13.39 -24.56 14.96
CA GLN A 161 12.47 -25.69 14.81
C GLN A 161 12.17 -26.37 16.14
N GLY A 162 13.19 -26.59 16.98
CA GLY A 162 12.99 -27.13 18.34
C GLY A 162 12.10 -26.24 19.20
N ILE A 163 12.27 -24.91 19.10
CA ILE A 163 11.44 -23.93 19.80
C ILE A 163 9.99 -23.95 19.27
N ARG A 164 9.80 -23.97 17.94
CA ARG A 164 8.48 -24.07 17.30
C ARG A 164 7.74 -25.35 17.70
N ASN A 165 8.38 -26.51 17.59
CA ASN A 165 7.80 -27.79 17.97
C ASN A 165 7.37 -27.85 19.44
N ARG A 166 8.17 -27.23 20.32
CA ARG A 166 7.80 -27.09 21.73
C ARG A 166 6.58 -26.18 21.90
N ALA A 167 6.53 -25.06 21.17
CA ALA A 167 5.41 -24.12 21.19
C ALA A 167 4.12 -24.78 20.68
N TYR A 168 4.16 -25.52 19.55
CA TYR A 168 3.02 -26.29 19.05
C TYR A 168 2.55 -27.34 20.07
N SER A 169 3.49 -28.08 20.68
CA SER A 169 3.15 -29.09 21.69
C SER A 169 2.45 -28.49 22.91
N LEU A 170 2.91 -27.33 23.40
CA LEU A 170 2.29 -26.60 24.49
C LEU A 170 0.89 -26.11 24.12
N ALA A 171 0.71 -25.59 22.90
CA ALA A 171 -0.60 -25.17 22.41
C ALA A 171 -1.58 -26.35 22.31
N LEU A 172 -1.15 -27.47 21.73
CA LEU A 172 -1.95 -28.69 21.64
C LEU A 172 -2.34 -29.23 23.01
N GLN A 173 -1.40 -29.25 23.96
CA GLN A 173 -1.66 -29.64 25.34
C GLN A 173 -2.70 -28.72 26.00
N HIS A 174 -2.56 -27.40 25.83
CA HIS A 174 -3.51 -26.41 26.35
C HIS A 174 -4.92 -26.61 25.78
N TYR A 175 -5.01 -26.91 24.48
CA TYR A 175 -6.29 -27.21 23.81
C TYR A 175 -6.77 -28.66 23.95
N GLN A 176 -6.05 -29.49 24.73
CA GLN A 176 -6.39 -30.90 24.98
C GLN A 176 -6.48 -31.72 23.68
N VAL A 177 -5.67 -31.37 22.68
CA VAL A 177 -5.54 -32.10 21.42
C VAL A 177 -4.36 -33.06 21.55
N ASP A 178 -4.60 -34.33 21.20
CA ASP A 178 -3.60 -35.39 21.26
C ASP A 178 -2.63 -35.29 20.06
N PRO A 179 -1.36 -34.91 20.27
CA PRO A 179 -0.40 -34.71 19.19
C PRO A 179 0.02 -36.02 18.51
N SER A 180 -0.36 -37.19 19.04
CA SER A 180 0.05 -38.50 18.49
C SER A 180 -0.73 -38.92 17.24
N LYS A 181 -1.76 -38.16 16.84
CA LYS A 181 -2.69 -38.53 15.76
C LYS A 181 -2.23 -38.12 14.36
N ASP A 182 -1.27 -37.21 14.24
CA ASP A 182 -0.71 -36.74 12.97
C ASP A 182 0.77 -36.37 13.18
N SER A 183 1.59 -36.51 12.13
CA SER A 183 3.01 -36.14 12.16
C SER A 183 3.26 -34.63 12.08
N ASP A 184 2.27 -33.86 11.60
CA ASP A 184 2.42 -32.42 11.45
C ASP A 184 1.87 -31.67 12.69
N LEU A 185 2.77 -31.26 13.59
CA LEU A 185 2.42 -30.51 14.79
C LEU A 185 1.91 -29.10 14.48
N GLU A 186 2.43 -28.48 13.42
CA GLU A 186 2.05 -27.13 13.02
C GLU A 186 0.60 -27.11 12.55
N HIS A 187 0.27 -28.01 11.62
CA HIS A 187 -1.08 -28.14 11.09
C HIS A 187 -2.11 -28.44 12.20
N GLN A 188 -1.78 -29.35 13.13
CA GLN A 188 -2.65 -29.67 14.26
C GLN A 188 -2.85 -28.46 15.19
N ALA A 189 -1.78 -27.74 15.52
CA ALA A 189 -1.86 -26.57 16.40
C ALA A 189 -2.68 -25.45 15.76
N SER A 190 -2.47 -25.20 14.46
CA SER A 190 -3.23 -24.26 13.64
C SER A 190 -4.73 -24.61 13.61
N ALA A 191 -5.06 -25.89 13.38
CA ALA A 191 -6.44 -26.37 13.39
C ALA A 191 -7.12 -26.25 14.76
N ALA A 192 -6.40 -26.59 15.84
CA ALA A 192 -6.86 -26.42 17.21
C ALA A 192 -7.13 -24.94 17.53
N TYR A 193 -6.21 -24.06 17.16
CA TYR A 193 -6.32 -22.63 17.33
C TYR A 193 -7.53 -22.05 16.58
N LYS A 194 -7.70 -22.39 15.30
CA LYS A 194 -8.87 -21.98 14.48
C LYS A 194 -10.19 -22.43 15.10
N THR A 195 -10.21 -23.64 15.70
CA THR A 195 -11.38 -24.18 16.40
C THR A 195 -11.71 -23.37 17.65
N GLU A 196 -10.72 -23.12 18.51
CA GLU A 196 -10.93 -22.34 19.74
C GLU A 196 -11.26 -20.88 19.47
N LEU A 197 -10.65 -20.26 18.46
CA LEU A 197 -11.03 -18.92 18.02
C LEU A 197 -12.50 -18.88 17.60
N THR A 198 -12.93 -19.87 16.79
CA THR A 198 -14.33 -19.95 16.35
C THR A 198 -15.28 -20.10 17.54
N LYS A 199 -14.92 -20.90 18.55
CA LYS A 199 -15.69 -21.04 19.80
C LYS A 199 -15.78 -19.71 20.55
N LEU A 200 -14.66 -19.01 20.71
CA LEU A 200 -14.62 -17.70 21.36
C LEU A 200 -15.53 -16.70 20.64
N LEU A 201 -15.39 -16.54 19.33
CA LEU A 201 -16.19 -15.60 18.55
C LEU A 201 -17.70 -15.92 18.66
N THR A 202 -18.05 -17.21 18.61
CA THR A 202 -19.43 -17.68 18.80
C THR A 202 -19.96 -17.36 20.20
N ASP A 203 -19.16 -17.58 21.26
CA ASP A 203 -19.55 -17.26 22.64
C ASP A 203 -19.78 -15.75 22.84
N LEU A 204 -18.90 -14.91 22.30
CA LEU A 204 -19.06 -13.45 22.33
C LEU A 204 -20.38 -13.02 21.64
N GLU A 205 -20.69 -13.60 20.48
CA GLU A 205 -21.93 -13.33 19.76
C GLU A 205 -23.16 -13.77 20.56
N LEU A 206 -23.16 -15.01 21.08
CA LEU A 206 -24.28 -15.56 21.87
C LEU A 206 -24.57 -14.75 23.13
N ARG A 207 -23.52 -14.27 23.80
CA ARG A 207 -23.63 -13.37 24.96
C ARG A 207 -24.10 -11.98 24.60
N LYS A 208 -24.09 -11.62 23.31
CA LYS A 208 -24.43 -10.28 22.80
C LYS A 208 -23.58 -9.21 23.46
N VAL A 209 -22.28 -9.46 23.59
CA VAL A 209 -21.32 -8.42 24.01
C VAL A 209 -21.17 -7.38 22.90
N LYS A 210 -20.61 -6.22 23.24
CA LYS A 210 -20.35 -5.13 22.30
C LYS A 210 -18.86 -5.03 22.04
N VAL A 211 -18.36 -5.75 21.04
CA VAL A 211 -16.97 -5.59 20.60
C VAL A 211 -16.83 -4.22 19.97
N LYS A 212 -16.09 -3.32 20.65
CA LYS A 212 -15.87 -1.93 20.20
C LYS A 212 -14.53 -1.75 19.54
N THR A 213 -13.52 -2.42 20.09
CA THR A 213 -12.15 -2.37 19.61
C THR A 213 -11.70 -3.78 19.27
N VAL A 214 -11.12 -3.96 18.09
CA VAL A 214 -10.44 -5.20 17.69
C VAL A 214 -8.97 -4.89 17.49
N VAL A 215 -8.09 -5.69 18.06
CA VAL A 215 -6.65 -5.63 17.83
C VAL A 215 -6.22 -6.98 17.31
N ILE A 216 -5.51 -7.01 16.18
CA ILE A 216 -4.94 -8.23 15.60
C ILE A 216 -3.45 -8.00 15.48
N SER A 217 -2.66 -8.84 16.12
CA SER A 217 -1.21 -8.76 16.09
C SER A 217 -0.61 -9.99 15.43
N GLY A 218 0.37 -9.81 14.54
CA GLY A 218 1.04 -10.85 13.74
C GLY A 218 2.26 -10.29 12.99
N HIS A 219 2.95 -11.12 12.21
CA HIS A 219 4.14 -10.67 11.45
C HIS A 219 3.81 -9.78 10.24
N HIS A 220 2.78 -10.11 9.43
CA HIS A 220 2.46 -9.42 8.17
C HIS A 220 0.96 -9.13 7.96
N GLY A 221 0.52 -7.89 8.15
CA GLY A 221 -0.89 -7.58 8.29
C GLY A 221 -1.74 -7.48 7.02
N GLN A 222 -1.22 -7.78 5.82
CA GLN A 222 -2.05 -7.76 4.62
C GLN A 222 -2.83 -9.06 4.42
N TYR A 223 -2.15 -10.22 4.50
CA TYR A 223 -2.74 -11.55 4.25
C TYR A 223 -2.23 -12.64 5.21
N PHE A 224 -1.36 -12.30 6.17
CA PHE A 224 -0.72 -13.28 7.05
C PHE A 224 -0.58 -12.75 8.48
N PHE A 225 -1.63 -12.93 9.27
CA PHE A 225 -1.49 -12.77 10.71
C PHE A 225 -1.09 -14.11 11.31
N GLY A 226 0.07 -14.19 11.94
CA GLY A 226 0.56 -15.44 12.49
C GLY A 226 1.95 -15.28 13.11
N ASP A 227 2.38 -16.32 13.83
CA ASP A 227 3.70 -16.50 14.43
C ASP A 227 3.96 -17.99 14.74
N LEU A 228 4.91 -18.30 15.63
CA LEU A 228 5.44 -19.63 15.99
C LEU A 228 4.41 -20.72 16.25
N THR A 229 3.16 -20.39 16.60
CA THR A 229 2.12 -21.38 16.92
C THR A 229 0.92 -21.38 15.98
N VAL A 230 0.79 -20.36 15.13
CA VAL A 230 -0.39 -20.18 14.28
C VAL A 230 0.02 -19.49 12.99
N ALA A 231 -0.18 -20.17 11.88
CA ALA A 231 -0.18 -19.58 10.55
C ALA A 231 -1.64 -19.56 10.05
N PHE A 232 -2.22 -18.37 9.94
CA PHE A 232 -3.38 -18.21 9.07
C PHE A 232 -2.83 -18.09 7.65
N ASN A 233 -3.18 -19.04 6.79
CA ASN A 233 -2.67 -19.27 5.45
C ASN A 233 -1.33 -20.04 5.41
N GLU A 234 -1.39 -21.36 5.60
CA GLU A 234 -0.22 -22.28 5.47
C GLU A 234 0.19 -22.54 4.01
N SER A 235 -0.66 -22.20 3.03
CA SER A 235 -0.33 -22.32 1.61
C SER A 235 -0.38 -20.96 0.92
N ASP A 236 0.69 -20.62 0.20
CA ASP A 236 0.78 -19.42 -0.66
C ASP A 236 -0.39 -19.29 -1.68
N GLU A 237 -1.18 -20.35 -1.84
CA GLU A 237 -2.27 -20.42 -2.82
C GLU A 237 -3.64 -19.97 -2.29
N ASN A 238 -3.82 -19.69 -0.99
CA ASN A 238 -5.16 -19.49 -0.44
C ASN A 238 -5.32 -18.29 0.51
N GLU A 239 -5.07 -17.07 -0.01
CA GLU A 239 -5.35 -15.76 0.65
C GLU A 239 -6.74 -15.66 1.33
N THR A 240 -7.65 -16.58 1.05
CA THR A 240 -9.01 -16.69 1.59
C THR A 240 -9.09 -16.92 3.11
N GLU A 241 -8.08 -17.51 3.77
CA GLU A 241 -8.21 -17.87 5.20
C GLU A 241 -8.33 -16.65 6.14
N VAL A 242 -7.60 -15.57 5.85
CA VAL A 242 -7.72 -14.32 6.60
C VAL A 242 -9.09 -13.68 6.35
N PHE A 243 -9.60 -13.76 5.12
CA PHE A 243 -10.96 -13.34 4.80
C PHE A 243 -12.03 -14.19 5.48
N ASP A 244 -11.80 -15.49 5.69
CA ASP A 244 -12.70 -16.36 6.45
C ASP A 244 -12.74 -15.98 7.93
N LEU A 245 -11.57 -15.67 8.53
CA LEU A 245 -11.53 -15.11 9.88
C LEU A 245 -12.31 -13.80 9.95
N TYR A 246 -12.14 -12.93 8.97
CA TYR A 246 -12.87 -11.67 8.89
C TYR A 246 -14.38 -11.86 8.69
N ALA A 247 -14.79 -12.83 7.88
CA ALA A 247 -16.19 -13.19 7.69
C ALA A 247 -16.81 -13.70 8.99
N LYS A 248 -16.07 -14.50 9.78
CA LYS A 248 -16.48 -14.94 11.11
C LYS A 248 -16.56 -13.80 12.12
N LEU A 249 -15.73 -12.77 11.98
CA LEU A 249 -15.81 -11.55 12.81
C LEU A 249 -17.02 -10.68 12.43
N LYS A 250 -17.54 -10.77 11.20
CA LYS A 250 -18.59 -9.89 10.66
C LYS A 250 -19.82 -9.69 11.58
N PRO A 251 -20.36 -10.71 12.27
CA PRO A 251 -21.47 -10.51 13.22
C PRO A 251 -21.08 -9.59 14.39
N LEU A 252 -19.82 -9.61 14.81
CA LEU A 252 -19.26 -8.79 15.88
C LEU A 252 -18.80 -7.41 15.37
N THR A 253 -18.36 -7.30 14.10
CA THR A 253 -17.80 -6.06 13.53
C THR A 253 -18.81 -4.94 13.35
N ALA A 254 -20.12 -5.23 13.33
CA ALA A 254 -21.16 -4.21 13.20
C ALA A 254 -21.08 -3.12 14.29
N GLN A 255 -20.44 -3.41 15.42
CA GLN A 255 -20.27 -2.48 16.54
C GLN A 255 -18.84 -1.96 16.71
N VAL A 256 -17.90 -2.47 15.92
CA VAL A 256 -16.47 -2.13 15.99
C VAL A 256 -16.27 -0.73 15.45
N ASN A 257 -15.71 0.14 16.27
CA ASN A 257 -15.39 1.52 15.91
C ASN A 257 -13.87 1.77 15.81
N SER A 258 -13.05 0.86 16.32
CA SER A 258 -11.59 0.96 16.23
C SER A 258 -10.99 -0.40 15.94
N ILE A 259 -10.09 -0.43 14.97
CA ILE A 259 -9.31 -1.61 14.61
C ILE A 259 -7.84 -1.22 14.75
N ALA A 260 -7.02 -2.09 15.31
CA ALA A 260 -5.57 -1.99 15.24
C ALA A 260 -5.01 -3.28 14.64
N LEU A 261 -4.19 -3.14 13.61
CA LEU A 261 -3.49 -4.22 12.93
C LEU A 261 -2.01 -4.03 13.22
N TRP A 262 -1.43 -4.99 13.93
CA TRP A 262 -0.06 -4.93 14.41
C TRP A 262 0.77 -5.94 13.65
N GLY A 263 1.73 -5.45 12.85
CA GLY A 263 2.52 -6.24 11.91
C GLY A 263 2.98 -5.37 10.74
N CYS A 264 3.98 -5.86 10.00
CA CYS A 264 4.46 -5.19 8.80
C CYS A 264 3.34 -5.09 7.75
N GLU A 265 3.32 -4.01 6.97
CA GLU A 265 2.41 -3.78 5.84
C GLU A 265 0.91 -3.94 6.19
N SER A 266 0.58 -3.73 7.46
CA SER A 266 -0.75 -3.94 8.01
C SER A 266 -1.77 -2.88 7.59
N ILE A 267 -1.32 -1.69 7.18
CA ILE A 267 -2.19 -0.63 6.66
C ILE A 267 -1.67 -0.12 5.32
N ASN A 268 -2.36 -0.52 4.27
CA ASN A 268 -2.33 0.12 2.96
C ASN A 268 -3.76 0.39 2.48
N GLU A 269 -3.87 0.96 1.28
CA GLU A 269 -5.14 1.29 0.65
C GLU A 269 -6.07 0.07 0.54
N ASN A 270 -5.53 -1.07 0.11
CA ASN A 270 -6.29 -2.32 -0.06
C ASN A 270 -6.79 -2.85 1.28
N ALA A 271 -5.90 -2.95 2.28
CA ALA A 271 -6.27 -3.39 3.62
C ALA A 271 -7.36 -2.50 4.23
N ALA A 272 -7.24 -1.18 4.08
CA ALA A 272 -8.24 -0.24 4.57
C ALA A 272 -9.62 -0.45 3.90
N GLN A 273 -9.64 -0.72 2.60
CA GLN A 273 -10.88 -1.02 1.87
C GLN A 273 -11.51 -2.34 2.27
N ASP A 274 -10.71 -3.38 2.47
CA ASP A 274 -11.24 -4.67 2.89
C ASP A 274 -11.85 -4.58 4.28
N TRP A 275 -11.20 -3.87 5.20
CA TRP A 275 -11.79 -3.55 6.50
C TRP A 275 -13.05 -2.69 6.40
N LEU A 276 -13.20 -1.85 5.37
CA LEU A 276 -14.45 -1.10 5.14
C LEU A 276 -15.61 -2.01 4.75
N LYS A 277 -15.34 -3.04 3.95
CA LYS A 277 -16.35 -4.05 3.58
C LYS A 277 -16.78 -4.88 4.80
N LEU A 278 -15.84 -5.18 5.69
CA LEU A 278 -16.04 -6.07 6.83
C LEU A 278 -16.61 -5.36 8.08
N ALA A 279 -16.14 -4.15 8.35
CA ALA A 279 -16.50 -3.35 9.52
C ALA A 279 -16.90 -1.94 9.07
N PRO A 280 -18.03 -1.76 8.36
CA PRO A 280 -18.40 -0.50 7.70
C PRO A 280 -18.62 0.68 8.66
N TYR A 281 -18.60 0.45 9.97
CA TYR A 281 -18.75 1.47 11.01
C TYR A 281 -17.46 1.78 11.77
N PHE A 282 -16.32 1.19 11.40
CA PHE A 282 -15.06 1.58 12.02
C PHE A 282 -14.80 3.07 11.78
N GLN A 283 -14.23 3.73 12.77
CA GLN A 283 -13.87 5.14 12.75
C GLN A 283 -12.36 5.33 12.65
N THR A 284 -11.59 4.40 13.23
CA THR A 284 -10.13 4.43 13.21
C THR A 284 -9.54 3.07 12.89
N LEU A 285 -8.58 3.01 11.97
CA LEU A 285 -7.69 1.87 11.73
C LEU A 285 -6.26 2.31 12.10
N LEU A 286 -5.54 1.55 12.93
CA LEU A 286 -4.17 1.85 13.39
C LEU A 286 -3.24 0.69 13.06
N GLY A 287 -1.99 0.96 12.69
CA GLY A 287 -1.05 -0.08 12.26
C GLY A 287 0.16 0.51 11.55
N TYR A 288 0.74 -0.21 10.59
CA TYR A 288 1.98 0.16 9.92
C TYR A 288 1.86 0.01 8.41
N SER A 289 2.36 0.97 7.64
CA SER A 289 2.27 0.94 6.18
C SER A 289 3.37 0.19 5.47
N ASP A 290 4.46 -0.10 6.17
CA ASP A 290 5.65 -0.74 5.62
C ASP A 290 6.22 -1.65 6.71
N SER A 291 7.10 -1.13 7.56
CA SER A 291 7.75 -1.92 8.59
C SER A 291 7.18 -1.63 9.98
N ALA A 292 6.78 -2.69 10.68
CA ALA A 292 6.48 -2.63 12.11
C ALA A 292 7.76 -2.79 12.94
N PRO A 293 7.89 -2.10 14.08
CA PRO A 293 8.96 -2.41 15.02
C PRO A 293 8.78 -3.83 15.55
N ALA A 294 9.90 -4.50 15.87
CA ALA A 294 9.84 -5.77 16.60
C ALA A 294 8.97 -5.60 17.86
N GLY A 295 8.09 -6.56 18.12
CA GLY A 295 7.13 -6.49 19.23
C GLY A 295 7.79 -6.29 20.60
N SER A 296 9.03 -6.75 20.76
CA SER A 296 9.85 -6.58 21.96
C SER A 296 10.23 -5.11 22.25
N ARG A 297 10.15 -4.22 21.26
CA ARG A 297 10.51 -2.80 21.40
C ARG A 297 9.40 -2.01 22.08
N ALA A 298 9.78 -1.14 23.02
CA ALA A 298 8.85 -0.30 23.77
C ALA A 298 7.95 0.57 22.86
N ASN A 299 8.49 1.03 21.73
CA ASN A 299 7.79 1.89 20.78
C ASN A 299 6.60 1.18 20.10
N SER A 300 6.69 -0.15 19.93
CA SER A 300 5.56 -0.96 19.42
C SER A 300 4.37 -0.87 20.38
N ALA A 301 4.58 -1.22 21.65
CA ALA A 301 3.53 -1.18 22.66
C ALA A 301 3.04 0.25 22.95
N ALA A 302 3.93 1.24 22.89
CA ALA A 302 3.59 2.65 23.08
C ALA A 302 2.65 3.15 21.96
N PHE A 303 2.98 2.91 20.69
CA PHE A 303 2.12 3.32 19.59
C PHE A 303 0.74 2.65 19.66
N LEU A 304 0.68 1.37 20.06
CA LEU A 304 -0.58 0.65 20.26
C LEU A 304 -1.44 1.30 21.34
N GLU A 305 -0.87 1.49 22.53
CA GLU A 305 -1.57 2.08 23.67
C GLU A 305 -2.05 3.50 23.36
N TYR A 306 -1.09 4.37 23.03
CA TYR A 306 -1.39 5.80 22.87
C TYR A 306 -2.17 6.07 21.58
N GLY A 307 -2.03 5.24 20.55
CA GLY A 307 -2.85 5.27 19.35
C GLY A 307 -4.33 5.05 19.68
N LEU A 308 -4.64 3.95 20.38
CA LEU A 308 -6.00 3.61 20.77
C LEU A 308 -6.63 4.60 21.75
N LEU A 309 -5.83 5.17 22.67
CA LEU A 309 -6.27 6.21 23.60
C LEU A 309 -6.47 7.57 22.90
N SER A 310 -5.74 7.84 21.82
CA SER A 310 -5.82 9.09 21.07
C SER A 310 -6.91 9.10 19.99
N ARG A 311 -7.77 8.07 19.91
CA ARG A 311 -8.79 7.95 18.83
C ARG A 311 -9.66 9.20 18.65
N THR A 312 -10.18 9.77 19.75
CA THR A 312 -11.03 10.97 19.72
C THR A 312 -10.25 12.19 19.29
N HIS A 313 -8.97 12.23 19.65
CA HIS A 313 -8.04 13.24 19.17
C HIS A 313 -7.78 13.05 17.67
N LEU A 314 -7.52 11.85 17.16
CA LEU A 314 -7.36 11.63 15.71
C LEU A 314 -8.63 12.04 14.92
N LEU A 315 -9.82 11.62 15.39
CA LEU A 315 -11.11 11.88 14.75
C LEU A 315 -11.52 13.36 14.66
N SER A 316 -11.00 14.19 15.57
CA SER A 316 -11.37 15.61 15.64
C SER A 316 -10.49 16.53 14.78
N ALA A 317 -9.55 15.97 14.00
CA ALA A 317 -8.75 16.72 13.04
C ALA A 317 -9.65 17.40 11.98
N ARG A 318 -9.30 18.61 11.57
CA ARG A 318 -10.08 19.44 10.63
C ARG A 318 -9.55 19.37 9.21
N ASN A 319 -8.27 19.08 9.05
CA ASN A 319 -7.60 18.86 7.77
C ASN A 319 -6.55 17.74 7.90
N ARG A 320 -5.95 17.36 6.78
CA ARG A 320 -4.98 16.25 6.69
C ARG A 320 -3.69 16.58 7.46
N GLU A 321 -3.27 17.84 7.43
CA GLU A 321 -2.09 18.37 8.12
C GLU A 321 -2.24 18.27 9.64
N GLU A 322 -3.42 18.62 10.16
CA GLU A 322 -3.75 18.46 11.57
C GLU A 322 -3.79 16.99 11.96
N LEU A 323 -4.41 16.11 11.15
CA LEU A 323 -4.41 14.66 11.42
C LEU A 323 -2.99 14.11 11.48
N LYS A 324 -2.13 14.52 10.54
CA LYS A 324 -0.70 14.15 10.50
C LYS A 324 0.04 14.63 11.75
N GLY A 325 -0.13 15.89 12.14
CA GLY A 325 0.47 16.41 13.38
C GLY A 325 0.01 15.64 14.62
N ARG A 326 -1.26 15.22 14.65
CA ARG A 326 -1.81 14.40 15.76
C ARG A 326 -1.28 12.97 15.75
N LEU A 327 -1.06 12.35 14.60
CA LEU A 327 -0.42 11.04 14.47
C LEU A 327 1.03 11.09 14.98
N LEU A 328 1.81 12.07 14.52
CA LEU A 328 3.22 12.22 14.91
C LEU A 328 3.40 12.57 16.40
N ALA A 329 2.36 13.12 17.05
CA ALA A 329 2.37 13.36 18.48
C ALA A 329 2.13 12.10 19.33
N ILE A 330 1.78 10.96 18.71
CA ILE A 330 1.59 9.69 19.43
C ILE A 330 2.97 9.07 19.70
N PRO A 331 3.30 8.75 20.97
CA PRO A 331 4.53 8.05 21.30
C PRO A 331 4.71 6.78 20.46
N GLY A 332 5.93 6.59 19.93
CA GLY A 332 6.28 5.47 19.05
C GLY A 332 5.98 5.70 17.56
N ALA A 333 5.12 6.64 17.17
CA ALA A 333 4.70 6.81 15.76
C ALA A 333 5.79 7.36 14.82
N ILE A 334 6.79 8.07 15.36
CA ILE A 334 7.90 8.67 14.59
C ILE A 334 9.02 7.67 14.32
N GLU A 335 9.13 6.61 15.12
CA GLU A 335 10.24 5.65 15.02
C GLU A 335 9.86 4.45 14.14
N THR A 336 8.67 4.49 13.57
CA THR A 336 8.01 3.37 12.90
C THR A 336 7.28 3.88 11.66
N ALA A 337 7.01 3.01 10.69
CA ALA A 337 6.15 3.32 9.56
C ALA A 337 4.65 3.33 9.96
N SER A 338 4.32 3.94 11.10
CA SER A 338 2.97 4.01 11.65
C SER A 338 1.99 4.65 10.67
N ALA A 339 0.81 4.07 10.57
CA ALA A 339 -0.26 4.56 9.73
C ALA A 339 -1.58 4.60 10.50
N VAL A 340 -2.45 5.51 10.05
CA VAL A 340 -3.81 5.64 10.54
C VAL A 340 -4.79 5.87 9.39
N VAL A 341 -5.93 5.20 9.45
CA VAL A 341 -7.13 5.58 8.71
C VAL A 341 -8.11 6.22 9.68
N VAL A 342 -8.63 7.39 9.33
CA VAL A 342 -9.65 8.10 10.11
C VAL A 342 -10.88 8.36 9.25
N ARG A 343 -12.05 8.02 9.80
CA ARG A 343 -13.36 8.27 9.18
C ARG A 343 -14.08 9.34 9.96
N SER A 344 -13.99 10.56 9.45
CA SER A 344 -14.55 11.73 10.11
C SER A 344 -15.48 12.44 9.15
N ARG A 345 -16.63 12.91 9.66
CA ARG A 345 -17.58 13.73 8.87
C ARG A 345 -16.93 14.96 8.23
N ARG A 346 -15.82 15.45 8.81
CA ARG A 346 -15.11 16.64 8.33
C ARG A 346 -14.08 16.33 7.24
N LEU A 347 -13.44 15.17 7.32
CA LEU A 347 -12.31 14.81 6.46
C LEU A 347 -12.68 13.81 5.35
N GLY A 348 -13.82 13.13 5.50
CA GLY A 348 -14.09 11.89 4.78
C GLY A 348 -13.28 10.73 5.37
N ASP A 349 -12.98 9.76 4.52
CA ASP A 349 -12.17 8.59 4.84
C ASP A 349 -10.73 8.90 4.39
N VAL A 350 -9.86 9.19 5.36
CA VAL A 350 -8.48 9.64 5.09
C VAL A 350 -7.49 8.65 5.67
N MET A 351 -6.52 8.24 4.85
CA MET A 351 -5.35 7.49 5.28
C MET A 351 -4.11 8.39 5.33
N ILE A 352 -3.33 8.28 6.41
CA ILE A 352 -2.03 8.95 6.59
C ILE A 352 -1.02 7.97 7.17
N SER A 353 0.19 7.94 6.61
CA SER A 353 1.37 7.29 7.23
C SER A 353 2.37 8.33 7.77
N SER A 354 3.13 7.96 8.80
CA SER A 354 4.21 8.77 9.36
C SER A 354 5.37 8.88 8.38
N PHE A 355 5.70 7.80 7.65
CA PHE A 355 6.77 7.74 6.65
C PHE A 355 6.41 6.93 5.41
N ILE A 356 7.13 7.22 4.33
CA ILE A 356 7.41 6.29 3.23
C ILE A 356 8.94 6.31 3.10
N PHE A 357 9.59 5.16 3.14
CA PHE A 357 11.00 5.07 2.77
C PHE A 357 11.06 5.25 1.24
N ASP A 358 11.72 6.30 0.76
CA ASP A 358 12.05 6.34 -0.65
C ASP A 358 13.13 5.28 -0.95
N ASN A 359 13.23 4.83 -2.20
CA ASN A 359 14.22 3.83 -2.63
C ASN A 359 15.70 4.29 -2.42
N ARG A 360 15.93 5.48 -1.86
CA ARG A 360 17.23 6.06 -1.55
C ARG A 360 17.49 6.12 -0.04
N GLY A 361 16.63 5.51 0.78
CA GLY A 361 16.74 5.50 2.23
C GLY A 361 16.51 6.87 2.87
N LYS A 362 16.01 7.85 2.11
CA LYS A 362 15.68 9.16 2.64
C LYS A 362 14.29 9.07 3.27
N VAL A 363 14.26 9.32 4.57
CA VAL A 363 13.03 9.45 5.34
C VAL A 363 12.34 10.75 4.90
N GLU A 364 11.51 10.67 3.86
CA GLU A 364 10.59 11.75 3.54
C GLU A 364 9.29 11.51 4.30
N LEU A 365 8.91 12.50 5.11
CA LEU A 365 7.62 12.57 5.76
C LEU A 365 6.54 12.52 4.67
N SER A 366 6.00 11.32 4.45
CA SER A 366 5.07 11.01 3.36
C SER A 366 4.02 12.12 3.20
N ARG A 367 3.93 12.64 1.98
CA ARG A 367 2.83 13.49 1.53
C ARG A 367 1.72 12.68 0.88
N LYS A 368 1.83 11.35 0.82
CA LYS A 368 0.82 10.50 0.19
C LYS A 368 -0.36 10.35 1.15
N THR A 369 -1.24 11.35 1.10
CA THR A 369 -2.57 11.27 1.69
C THR A 369 -3.48 10.66 0.63
N GLU A 370 -3.95 9.45 0.87
CA GLU A 370 -4.90 8.79 -0.03
C GLU A 370 -6.33 9.08 0.43
N ASP A 371 -7.17 9.44 -0.54
CA ASP A 371 -8.60 9.59 -0.32
C ASP A 371 -9.23 8.23 -0.55
N LEU A 372 -9.46 7.48 0.54
CA LEU A 372 -10.00 6.13 0.47
C LEU A 372 -11.40 6.11 -0.13
N SER A 373 -12.15 7.21 -0.06
CA SER A 373 -13.49 7.29 -0.67
C SER A 373 -13.41 7.27 -2.19
N LYS A 374 -12.38 7.91 -2.75
CA LYS A 374 -12.05 7.81 -4.17
C LYS A 374 -11.65 6.38 -4.51
N SER A 375 -10.76 5.80 -3.72
CA SER A 375 -10.23 4.47 -3.98
C SER A 375 -11.24 3.34 -3.86
N LEU A 376 -12.11 3.37 -2.86
CA LEU A 376 -13.20 2.41 -2.68
C LEU A 376 -14.20 2.51 -3.84
N ARG A 377 -14.51 3.73 -4.28
CA ARG A 377 -15.31 3.91 -5.50
C ARG A 377 -14.62 3.26 -6.70
N CYS A 378 -13.29 3.32 -6.74
CA CYS A 378 -12.49 2.76 -7.82
C CYS A 378 -12.41 1.23 -7.79
N SER A 379 -12.22 0.61 -6.62
CA SER A 379 -12.21 -0.85 -6.52
C SER A 379 -13.57 -1.48 -6.84
N LEU A 380 -14.67 -0.81 -6.47
CA LEU A 380 -16.02 -1.27 -6.80
C LEU A 380 -16.32 -1.27 -8.31
N VAL A 381 -15.64 -0.45 -9.09
CA VAL A 381 -15.84 -0.35 -10.54
C VAL A 381 -14.70 -0.98 -11.33
N GLN A 382 -13.70 -1.56 -10.69
CA GLN A 382 -12.49 -2.05 -11.37
C GLN A 382 -12.79 -3.28 -12.24
N ASP A 383 -13.59 -4.22 -11.72
CA ASP A 383 -14.07 -5.38 -12.49
C ASP A 383 -14.96 -4.93 -13.66
N ASP A 384 -15.83 -3.94 -13.43
CA ASP A 384 -16.67 -3.36 -14.46
C ASP A 384 -15.84 -2.61 -15.51
N ILE A 385 -14.76 -1.92 -15.12
CA ILE A 385 -13.79 -1.29 -16.03
C ILE A 385 -13.13 -2.37 -16.88
N HIS A 386 -12.63 -3.44 -16.28
CA HIS A 386 -11.98 -4.53 -17.01
C HIS A 386 -12.94 -5.24 -17.98
N SER A 387 -14.14 -5.57 -17.51
CA SER A 387 -15.22 -6.15 -18.33
C SER A 387 -15.63 -5.23 -19.49
N THR A 388 -15.73 -3.91 -19.21
CA THR A 388 -16.03 -2.89 -20.21
C THR A 388 -14.91 -2.78 -21.25
N MET A 389 -13.65 -2.82 -20.82
CA MET A 389 -12.49 -2.85 -21.72
C MET A 389 -12.48 -4.09 -22.61
N ASN A 390 -12.75 -5.27 -22.05
CA ASN A 390 -12.85 -6.52 -22.82
C ASN A 390 -13.99 -6.49 -23.85
N THR A 391 -15.11 -5.83 -23.52
CA THR A 391 -16.22 -5.59 -24.47
C THR A 391 -15.78 -4.69 -25.63
N LEU A 392 -14.87 -3.75 -25.36
CA LEU A 392 -14.37 -2.80 -26.35
C LEU A 392 -13.24 -3.38 -27.21
N THR A 393 -12.42 -4.28 -26.69
CA THR A 393 -11.22 -4.82 -27.35
C THR A 393 -11.49 -5.32 -28.78
N PRO A 394 -12.52 -6.15 -29.07
CA PRO A 394 -12.77 -6.63 -30.44
C PRO A 394 -13.04 -5.53 -31.46
N TYR A 395 -13.63 -4.40 -31.03
CA TYR A 395 -13.88 -3.25 -31.89
C TYR A 395 -12.61 -2.45 -32.19
N PHE A 396 -11.66 -2.44 -31.24
CA PHE A 396 -10.36 -1.78 -31.40
C PHE A 396 -9.34 -2.62 -32.15
N THR A 397 -9.37 -3.94 -32.00
CA THR A 397 -8.53 -4.88 -32.78
C THR A 397 -9.05 -5.09 -34.21
N GLY A 398 -10.30 -4.70 -34.48
CA GLY A 398 -10.95 -4.87 -35.78
C GLY A 398 -11.60 -6.24 -35.99
N GLU A 399 -11.63 -7.08 -34.96
CA GLU A 399 -12.33 -8.37 -34.95
C GLU A 399 -13.85 -8.22 -35.05
N SER A 400 -14.39 -7.13 -34.50
CA SER A 400 -15.81 -6.78 -34.58
C SER A 400 -16.04 -5.49 -35.38
N PRO A 401 -16.99 -5.46 -36.33
CA PRO A 401 -17.34 -4.23 -37.02
C PRO A 401 -17.99 -3.24 -36.05
N LEU A 402 -17.78 -1.95 -36.26
CA LEU A 402 -18.46 -0.92 -35.48
C LEU A 402 -19.97 -1.00 -35.73
N PRO A 403 -20.81 -0.90 -34.69
CA PRO A 403 -22.26 -0.85 -34.86
C PRO A 403 -22.65 0.43 -35.63
N PRO A 404 -23.62 0.34 -36.56
CA PRO A 404 -23.99 1.43 -37.45
C PRO A 404 -24.76 2.57 -36.75
N ASP A 405 -25.30 2.35 -35.55
CA ASP A 405 -26.02 3.36 -34.77
C ASP A 405 -25.17 3.81 -33.57
N GLU A 406 -24.76 5.08 -33.60
CA GLU A 406 -23.88 5.69 -32.60
C GLU A 406 -24.62 6.20 -31.36
N THR A 407 -25.95 6.13 -31.29
CA THR A 407 -26.68 6.73 -30.18
C THR A 407 -26.81 5.82 -28.96
N LEU A 408 -26.86 4.50 -29.16
CA LEU A 408 -27.01 3.48 -28.09
C LEU A 408 -26.03 2.31 -28.19
N SER A 409 -24.95 2.46 -28.96
CA SER A 409 -23.99 1.38 -29.16
C SER A 409 -23.37 0.90 -27.82
N PRO A 410 -23.08 -0.39 -27.68
CA PRO A 410 -22.29 -0.92 -26.57
C PRO A 410 -20.99 -0.14 -26.36
N ILE A 411 -20.37 0.31 -27.47
CA ILE A 411 -19.15 1.12 -27.47
C ILE A 411 -19.34 2.46 -26.77
N LYS A 412 -20.43 3.18 -27.06
CA LYS A 412 -20.68 4.49 -26.45
C LYS A 412 -21.03 4.37 -24.97
N ARG A 413 -21.76 3.32 -24.57
CA ARG A 413 -22.02 3.01 -23.15
C ARG A 413 -20.73 2.70 -22.41
N ALA A 414 -19.89 1.86 -23.00
CA ALA A 414 -18.59 1.51 -22.48
C ALA A 414 -17.68 2.75 -22.34
N TYR A 415 -17.62 3.61 -23.36
CA TYR A 415 -16.90 4.88 -23.32
C TYR A 415 -17.40 5.79 -22.19
N PHE A 416 -18.71 6.01 -22.09
CA PHE A 416 -19.26 6.86 -21.03
C PHE A 416 -18.97 6.29 -19.65
N PHE A 417 -19.10 4.98 -19.47
CA PHE A 417 -18.78 4.32 -18.22
C PHE A 417 -17.30 4.53 -17.85
N LEU A 418 -16.39 4.29 -18.79
CA LEU A 418 -14.96 4.49 -18.59
C LEU A 418 -14.60 5.95 -18.29
N HIS A 419 -15.21 6.91 -18.99
CA HIS A 419 -14.98 8.33 -18.77
C HIS A 419 -15.53 8.80 -17.41
N HIS A 420 -16.73 8.35 -17.00
CA HIS A 420 -17.28 8.67 -15.67
C HIS A 420 -16.44 8.10 -14.51
N ASN A 421 -15.60 7.10 -14.81
CA ASN A 421 -14.72 6.44 -13.86
C ASN A 421 -13.23 6.61 -14.20
N GLU A 422 -12.86 7.62 -14.99
CA GLU A 422 -11.46 7.84 -15.44
C GLU A 422 -10.49 8.01 -14.26
N ALA A 423 -10.99 8.58 -13.17
CA ALA A 423 -10.26 8.78 -11.92
C ALA A 423 -9.87 7.48 -11.20
N CYS A 424 -10.43 6.35 -11.63
CA CYS A 424 -10.27 5.01 -11.07
C CYS A 424 -9.43 4.09 -11.94
N TYR A 425 -9.00 4.58 -13.10
CA TYR A 425 -8.19 3.82 -14.02
C TYR A 425 -6.71 4.16 -13.76
N VAL A 426 -5.96 3.20 -13.21
CA VAL A 426 -4.51 3.29 -13.12
C VAL A 426 -3.93 2.62 -14.36
N PRO A 427 -3.18 3.35 -15.21
CA PRO A 427 -2.58 2.75 -16.37
C PRO A 427 -1.59 1.64 -15.97
N HIS A 428 -1.79 0.42 -16.45
CA HIS A 428 -0.67 -0.52 -16.58
C HIS A 428 0.12 -0.12 -17.82
N ASP A 429 1.45 0.03 -17.67
CA ASP A 429 2.33 0.66 -18.66
C ASP A 429 2.29 0.05 -20.07
N ASP A 430 1.79 -1.18 -20.20
CA ASP A 430 1.73 -1.92 -21.47
C ASP A 430 0.38 -1.86 -22.21
N ASP A 431 -0.72 -1.48 -21.55
CA ASP A 431 -2.07 -1.62 -22.14
C ASP A 431 -2.68 -0.31 -22.68
N LEU A 432 -2.16 0.86 -22.31
CA LEU A 432 -2.97 2.08 -22.39
C LEU A 432 -2.86 2.96 -23.63
N TYR A 433 -1.76 2.94 -24.36
CA TYR A 433 -1.52 4.06 -25.28
C TYR A 433 -2.32 3.98 -26.60
N SER A 434 -3.13 2.92 -26.83
CA SER A 434 -3.89 2.78 -28.08
C SER A 434 -5.41 2.85 -27.92
N VAL A 435 -5.99 2.43 -26.80
CA VAL A 435 -7.45 2.22 -26.72
C VAL A 435 -8.21 3.52 -26.44
N PHE A 436 -7.75 4.34 -25.49
CA PHE A 436 -8.39 5.62 -25.18
C PHE A 436 -8.07 6.71 -26.23
N GLU A 437 -6.81 6.81 -26.70
CA GLU A 437 -6.40 7.85 -27.66
C GLU A 437 -6.99 7.63 -29.07
N VAL A 438 -7.15 6.37 -29.51
CA VAL A 438 -7.76 6.05 -30.82
C VAL A 438 -9.30 6.07 -30.74
N GLY A 439 -9.88 5.75 -29.59
CA GLY A 439 -11.32 5.87 -29.34
C GLY A 439 -11.82 7.31 -29.46
N LEU A 440 -11.11 8.27 -28.84
CA LEU A 440 -11.45 9.69 -28.85
C LEU A 440 -11.57 10.28 -30.27
N LEU A 441 -10.67 9.92 -31.19
CA LEU A 441 -10.68 10.44 -32.56
C LEU A 441 -11.88 10.01 -33.40
N ARG A 442 -12.58 8.94 -33.03
CA ARG A 442 -13.72 8.42 -33.81
C ARG A 442 -15.07 9.06 -33.44
N PHE A 443 -15.20 9.67 -32.26
CA PHE A 443 -16.45 10.28 -31.78
C PHE A 443 -16.53 11.81 -31.95
N PHE A 444 -15.44 12.45 -32.37
CA PHE A 444 -15.46 13.86 -32.72
C PHE A 444 -16.24 14.11 -34.03
N ASP A 445 -16.88 15.28 -34.12
CA ASP A 445 -17.53 15.73 -35.34
C ASP A 445 -16.49 15.81 -36.50
N SER A 446 -16.97 15.72 -37.74
CA SER A 446 -16.12 15.69 -38.94
C SER A 446 -15.14 16.87 -39.00
N ASP A 447 -15.55 18.03 -38.51
CA ASP A 447 -14.74 19.25 -38.47
C ASP A 447 -13.59 19.19 -37.46
N VAL A 448 -13.82 18.58 -36.28
CA VAL A 448 -12.76 18.39 -35.27
C VAL A 448 -11.76 17.34 -35.74
N LYS A 449 -12.24 16.25 -36.36
CA LYS A 449 -11.39 15.26 -37.03
C LYS A 449 -10.53 15.90 -38.12
N PHE A 450 -11.13 16.78 -38.93
CA PHE A 450 -10.44 17.51 -39.98
C PHE A 450 -9.36 18.46 -39.42
N ASN A 451 -9.65 19.17 -38.34
CA ASN A 451 -8.71 20.11 -37.72
C ASN A 451 -7.52 19.40 -37.05
N ILE A 452 -7.77 18.28 -36.35
CA ILE A 452 -6.71 17.43 -35.79
C ILE A 452 -5.84 16.85 -36.90
N ALA A 453 -6.46 16.34 -37.98
CA ALA A 453 -5.73 15.83 -39.14
C ALA A 453 -4.87 16.91 -39.81
N LYS A 454 -5.38 18.14 -39.93
CA LYS A 454 -4.63 19.28 -40.48
C LYS A 454 -3.45 19.65 -39.59
N ALA A 455 -3.62 19.67 -38.27
CA ALA A 455 -2.55 19.97 -37.32
C ALA A 455 -1.47 18.89 -37.30
N LEU A 456 -1.85 17.61 -37.35
CA LEU A 456 -0.91 16.48 -37.49
C LEU A 456 -0.15 16.57 -38.81
N LYS A 457 -0.82 16.89 -39.93
CA LYS A 457 -0.17 17.06 -41.24
C LYS A 457 0.91 18.15 -41.21
N ILE A 458 0.63 19.29 -40.56
CA ILE A 458 1.59 20.38 -40.41
C ILE A 458 2.80 19.92 -39.58
N ARG A 459 2.57 19.18 -38.49
CA ARG A 459 3.66 18.71 -37.63
C ARG A 459 4.47 17.57 -38.24
N PHE A 460 3.85 16.64 -38.98
CA PHE A 460 4.56 15.62 -39.73
C PHE A 460 5.43 16.24 -40.83
N ALA A 461 4.91 17.21 -41.58
CA ALA A 461 5.71 17.93 -42.57
C ALA A 461 6.87 18.71 -41.94
N ALA A 462 6.68 19.31 -40.76
CA ALA A 462 7.75 19.96 -40.01
C ALA A 462 8.81 18.96 -39.53
N ALA A 463 8.40 17.80 -39.05
CA ALA A 463 9.30 16.74 -38.61
C ALA A 463 10.06 16.09 -39.78
N GLU A 464 9.39 15.84 -40.91
CA GLU A 464 10.04 15.38 -42.14
C GLU A 464 11.13 16.37 -42.57
N LYS A 465 10.82 17.67 -42.57
CA LYS A 465 11.79 18.73 -42.88
C LYS A 465 12.95 18.78 -41.89
N GLU A 466 12.69 18.60 -40.59
CA GLU A 466 13.74 18.53 -39.57
C GLU A 466 14.63 17.28 -39.70
N ILE A 467 14.05 16.16 -40.14
CA ILE A 467 14.78 14.90 -40.41
C ILE A 467 15.63 15.06 -41.69
N GLU A 468 15.07 15.62 -42.77
CA GLU A 468 15.80 15.95 -44.00
C GLU A 468 16.96 16.91 -43.74
N MET A 469 16.76 17.90 -42.86
CA MET A 469 17.82 18.83 -42.45
C MET A 469 18.87 18.21 -41.52
N ALA A 470 18.51 17.15 -40.78
CA ALA A 470 19.42 16.45 -39.88
C ALA A 470 20.20 15.30 -40.56
N ALA A 471 19.67 14.76 -41.67
CA ALA A 471 20.28 13.68 -42.43
C ALA A 471 21.21 14.23 -43.53
N ALA A 472 22.50 14.42 -43.23
CA ALA A 472 23.54 14.32 -44.26
C ALA A 472 23.69 12.83 -44.67
N PRO A 473 24.15 12.52 -45.90
CA PRO A 473 23.68 11.36 -46.65
C PRO A 473 24.24 10.04 -46.13
N ALA A 474 23.53 9.39 -45.21
CA ALA A 474 23.71 7.98 -44.90
C ALA A 474 22.34 7.38 -44.53
N ALA A 475 21.85 6.51 -45.42
CA ALA A 475 20.58 5.78 -45.37
C ALA A 475 19.30 6.64 -45.47
N ALA A 476 18.74 6.71 -46.68
CA ALA A 476 17.47 7.34 -46.96
C ALA A 476 16.35 6.69 -46.15
N PHE A 477 15.88 7.38 -45.11
CA PHE A 477 14.57 7.13 -44.54
C PHE A 477 13.54 7.67 -45.53
N SER A 478 12.98 6.81 -46.39
CA SER A 478 11.84 7.17 -47.23
C SER A 478 10.56 6.80 -46.48
N VAL A 479 9.71 7.80 -46.22
CA VAL A 479 8.32 7.54 -45.84
C VAL A 479 7.68 6.73 -46.98
N PRO A 480 7.07 5.57 -46.71
CA PRO A 480 6.44 4.74 -47.73
C PRO A 480 5.51 5.58 -48.61
N ASN A 481 5.59 5.40 -49.93
CA ASN A 481 4.84 6.22 -50.89
C ASN A 481 3.32 6.16 -50.66
N GLU A 482 2.83 5.09 -50.02
CA GLU A 482 1.44 4.93 -49.62
C GLU A 482 0.96 6.01 -48.64
N LEU A 483 1.85 6.62 -47.84
CA LEU A 483 1.51 7.74 -46.96
C LEU A 483 1.55 9.09 -47.68
N ARG A 484 2.28 9.18 -48.81
CA ARG A 484 2.48 10.43 -49.57
C ARG A 484 1.34 10.72 -50.57
N SER A 485 0.66 9.69 -51.06
CA SER A 485 -0.30 9.83 -52.18
C SER A 485 -1.79 9.72 -51.82
N VAL A 486 -2.16 9.51 -50.54
CA VAL A 486 -3.57 9.28 -50.18
C VAL A 486 -4.33 10.60 -49.98
N LYS A 487 -5.44 10.77 -50.70
CA LYS A 487 -6.41 11.83 -50.42
C LYS A 487 -7.10 11.51 -49.09
N PHE A 488 -7.07 12.43 -48.12
CA PHE A 488 -7.33 12.14 -46.71
C PHE A 488 -8.76 11.63 -46.39
N GLY A 489 -9.75 11.89 -47.26
CA GLY A 489 -11.08 11.28 -47.15
C GLY A 489 -11.08 9.74 -47.32
N GLU A 490 -10.06 9.19 -48.00
CA GLU A 490 -9.85 7.74 -48.12
C GLU A 490 -8.98 7.18 -46.99
N LEU A 491 -8.17 8.02 -46.32
CA LEU A 491 -7.31 7.60 -45.20
C LEU A 491 -8.13 7.09 -44.00
N PHE A 492 -9.30 7.68 -43.75
CA PHE A 492 -10.22 7.22 -42.69
C PHE A 492 -10.93 5.89 -43.03
N ASN A 493 -11.14 5.59 -44.32
CA ASN A 493 -11.61 4.28 -44.77
C ASN A 493 -10.48 3.24 -44.80
N GLN A 494 -9.23 3.67 -44.99
CA GLN A 494 -8.02 2.83 -44.96
C GLN A 494 -7.44 2.62 -43.56
N LEU A 495 -7.83 3.44 -42.56
CA LEU A 495 -7.62 3.21 -41.12
C LEU A 495 -8.21 1.88 -40.62
N ARG A 496 -8.96 1.17 -41.46
CA ARG A 496 -9.43 -0.22 -41.24
C ARG A 496 -8.37 -1.29 -41.55
N ARG A 497 -7.20 -0.94 -42.09
CA ARG A 497 -6.22 -1.94 -42.57
C ARG A 497 -5.07 -2.16 -41.56
N PRO A 498 -4.71 -3.43 -41.28
CA PRO A 498 -3.56 -3.81 -40.45
C PRO A 498 -2.23 -3.12 -40.81
N ALA A 499 -2.05 -2.72 -42.07
CA ALA A 499 -0.84 -2.06 -42.56
C ALA A 499 -0.52 -0.71 -41.90
N LEU A 500 -1.52 0.08 -41.51
CA LEU A 500 -1.28 1.38 -40.86
C LEU A 500 -0.93 1.22 -39.37
N ILE A 501 -1.57 0.27 -38.68
CA ILE A 501 -1.20 -0.13 -37.32
C ILE A 501 0.22 -0.71 -37.32
N GLN A 502 0.57 -1.51 -38.34
CA GLN A 502 1.90 -2.05 -38.53
C GLN A 502 2.93 -0.95 -38.84
N ALA A 503 2.58 0.07 -39.62
CA ALA A 503 3.44 1.24 -39.88
C ALA A 503 3.66 2.07 -38.60
N LEU A 504 2.63 2.30 -37.79
CA LEU A 504 2.75 3.00 -36.50
C LEU A 504 3.57 2.18 -35.48
N ARG A 505 3.40 0.85 -35.45
CA ARG A 505 4.25 -0.06 -34.65
C ARG A 505 5.70 -0.05 -35.12
N GLN A 506 5.95 -0.05 -36.44
CA GLN A 506 7.30 0.08 -36.99
C GLN A 506 7.94 1.43 -36.63
N VAL A 507 7.19 2.53 -36.70
CA VAL A 507 7.67 3.86 -36.26
C VAL A 507 7.97 3.86 -34.75
N HIS A 508 7.12 3.23 -33.95
CA HIS A 508 7.34 3.10 -32.50
C HIS A 508 8.58 2.24 -32.18
N GLU A 509 8.75 1.08 -32.82
CA GLU A 509 9.93 0.22 -32.65
C GLU A 509 11.22 0.87 -33.17
N LEU A 510 11.15 1.62 -34.28
CA LEU A 510 12.27 2.43 -34.75
C LEU A 510 12.61 3.55 -33.76
N SER A 511 11.61 4.14 -33.09
CA SER A 511 11.82 5.17 -32.07
C SER A 511 12.42 4.65 -30.76
N LYS A 512 12.22 3.37 -30.43
CA LYS A 512 12.88 2.70 -29.30
C LYS A 512 14.37 2.50 -29.55
N ASN A 513 14.76 2.23 -30.80
CA ASN A 513 16.13 1.90 -31.18
C ASN A 513 16.97 3.12 -31.62
N LEU A 514 16.34 4.23 -32.01
CA LEU A 514 17.03 5.48 -32.33
C LEU A 514 17.12 6.37 -31.08
N ILE A 515 18.29 6.39 -30.44
CA ILE A 515 18.66 7.33 -29.37
C ILE A 515 18.88 8.73 -29.98
N LEU A 516 17.80 9.34 -30.48
CA LEU A 516 17.82 10.74 -30.89
C LEU A 516 16.75 11.50 -30.10
N PRO A 517 17.13 12.57 -29.37
CA PRO A 517 16.20 13.45 -28.66
C PRO A 517 15.02 13.96 -29.52
N LYS A 518 15.17 13.96 -30.85
CA LYS A 518 14.17 14.45 -31.81
C LYS A 518 13.00 13.47 -32.07
N THR A 519 13.21 12.15 -32.00
CA THR A 519 12.13 11.15 -32.10
C THR A 519 11.18 11.22 -30.89
N ARG A 520 11.72 11.59 -29.71
CA ARG A 520 10.92 11.90 -28.51
C ARG A 520 10.05 13.16 -28.71
N SER A 521 10.50 14.17 -29.45
CA SER A 521 9.70 15.35 -29.78
C SER A 521 8.53 15.07 -30.72
N LEU A 522 8.67 14.12 -31.66
CA LEU A 522 7.55 13.69 -32.52
C LEU A 522 6.46 12.97 -31.70
N MET A 523 6.86 12.05 -30.82
CA MET A 523 5.95 11.37 -29.89
C MET A 523 5.35 12.34 -28.87
N ALA A 524 6.10 13.35 -28.40
CA ALA A 524 5.58 14.41 -27.54
C ALA A 524 4.60 15.34 -28.28
N ALA A 525 4.84 15.63 -29.57
CA ALA A 525 3.93 16.40 -30.40
C ALA A 525 2.61 15.67 -30.69
N LEU A 526 2.66 14.35 -30.85
CA LEU A 526 1.48 13.48 -30.87
C LEU A 526 0.76 13.46 -29.52
N LYS A 527 1.50 13.37 -28.39
CA LYS A 527 0.95 13.44 -27.02
C LYS A 527 0.22 14.75 -26.72
N VAL A 528 0.73 15.90 -27.19
CA VAL A 528 0.11 17.21 -26.93
C VAL A 528 -1.20 17.40 -27.71
N LEU A 529 -1.35 16.77 -28.88
CA LEU A 529 -2.50 17.00 -29.76
C LEU A 529 -3.77 16.27 -29.31
N VAL A 530 -3.64 15.21 -28.52
CA VAL A 530 -4.77 14.45 -27.95
C VAL A 530 -5.26 15.07 -26.63
N LEU A 531 -4.40 15.81 -25.92
CA LEU A 531 -4.70 16.39 -24.61
C LEU A 531 -5.27 17.82 -24.66
N ASP A 532 -5.16 18.53 -25.79
CA ASP A 532 -5.56 19.95 -25.87
C ASP A 532 -7.01 20.18 -26.37
N VAL A 533 -7.77 19.12 -26.62
CA VAL A 533 -9.21 19.20 -26.93
C VAL A 533 -10.01 18.97 -25.64
N ASN A 534 -9.86 19.88 -24.68
CA ASN A 534 -10.76 19.96 -23.54
C ASN A 534 -12.06 20.65 -23.99
N SER A 535 -13.19 19.95 -23.83
CA SER A 535 -14.51 20.30 -24.36
C SER A 535 -15.28 21.33 -23.53
N LYS A 536 -14.64 22.01 -22.58
CA LYS A 536 -15.23 23.22 -21.98
C LYS A 536 -14.65 24.43 -22.67
N CYS A 537 -15.37 24.88 -23.71
CA CYS A 537 -15.37 26.23 -24.27
C CYS A 537 -14.27 27.13 -23.68
N MET A 538 -13.06 27.04 -24.21
CA MET A 538 -12.11 28.13 -24.01
C MET A 538 -12.67 29.31 -24.80
N PRO A 539 -12.93 30.47 -24.17
CA PRO A 539 -13.32 31.67 -24.87
C PRO A 539 -12.30 31.96 -25.98
N PHE A 540 -12.78 32.18 -27.19
CA PHE A 540 -11.99 32.28 -28.41
C PHE A 540 -10.88 33.36 -28.32
N ASP A 541 -11.14 34.40 -27.52
CA ASP A 541 -10.21 35.47 -27.13
C ASP A 541 -8.95 34.97 -26.39
N GLN A 542 -9.04 33.90 -25.59
CA GLN A 542 -7.89 33.34 -24.85
C GLN A 542 -7.06 32.36 -25.69
N TRP A 543 -7.68 31.73 -26.68
CA TRP A 543 -6.96 30.90 -27.64
C TRP A 543 -6.14 31.76 -28.62
N HIS A 544 -6.64 32.97 -28.93
CA HIS A 544 -6.09 33.89 -29.93
C HIS A 544 -4.73 34.53 -29.58
N GLU A 545 -4.42 34.80 -28.31
CA GLU A 545 -3.15 35.43 -27.90
C GLU A 545 -1.92 34.52 -28.09
N ARG A 546 -2.11 33.19 -28.23
CA ARG A 546 -1.01 32.22 -28.32
C ARG A 546 -0.62 31.82 -29.75
N SER A 547 -1.41 32.19 -30.76
CA SER A 547 -1.19 31.75 -32.14
C SER A 547 -1.11 32.94 -33.11
N ASP A 548 -0.05 33.74 -32.97
CA ASP A 548 0.22 34.88 -33.84
C ASP A 548 0.42 34.46 -35.32
N ARG A 549 -0.60 34.74 -36.16
CA ARG A 549 -0.58 35.37 -37.52
C ARG A 549 -1.40 34.68 -38.67
N VAL A 550 -2.59 35.26 -38.93
CA VAL A 550 -3.34 35.61 -40.18
C VAL A 550 -3.50 34.54 -41.31
N LEU A 551 -4.67 34.19 -41.91
CA LEU A 551 -5.88 34.91 -42.38
C LEU A 551 -7.18 34.04 -42.35
N ALA A 552 -8.27 34.67 -41.87
CA ALA A 552 -9.72 34.70 -42.28
C ALA A 552 -10.36 33.55 -43.11
N PHE A 553 -11.64 33.16 -43.03
CA PHE A 553 -12.94 33.62 -42.45
C PHE A 553 -13.70 32.32 -42.05
N GLY A 554 -14.51 32.20 -40.98
CA GLY A 554 -15.80 32.83 -40.72
C GLY A 554 -16.91 31.77 -40.71
N CYS A 555 -17.54 31.50 -39.57
CA CYS A 555 -18.83 30.79 -39.48
C CYS A 555 -19.83 31.68 -38.72
N PRO A 556 -21.07 31.80 -39.23
CA PRO A 556 -22.15 32.54 -38.58
C PRO A 556 -22.72 31.73 -37.41
N LEU A 557 -23.48 32.43 -36.57
CA LEU A 557 -24.25 31.93 -35.43
C LEU A 557 -24.98 30.61 -35.69
#